data_AF-A0A3C0DN95-F1
#
_entry.id   AF-A0A3C0DN95-F1
#
_cell.length_a   1.000
_cell.length_b   1.000
_cell.length_c   1.000
_cell.angle_alpha   90.00
_cell.angle_beta   90.00
_cell.angle_gamma   90.00
#
_symmetry.space_group_name_H-M   'P 1'
#
loop_
_entity.id
_entity.type
_entity.pdbx_description
1 polymer ?
#
loop_
_entity_poly.entity_id
_entity_poly.type
_entity_poly.pdbx_seq_one_letter_code
_entity_poly.pdbx_strand_id
1 'polypeptide(L)'
;MLKALRAETLKMSRDKIFWLSVAGLLGSTLMVLVMFVFGKDDLVRRNLWNLDWFVDQSLQAEALLLGPMMVAIIGAYLVTLEYRQKTMKSLLPLPMSNTAIFAGKNIWGMIALAIGMLAAWIITILVPMALGLDPAAGSSLTDVIRHTAISQAALFAALWPCLAFALTV
;
A
#
# COMPACT_ATOMS: atom_id res chain seq x y z
N MET A 1 -5.22 -8.45 28.23
CA MET A 1 -4.79 -8.42 26.82
C MET A 1 -5.89 -7.94 25.87
N LEU A 2 -7.04 -8.62 25.73
CA LEU A 2 -8.10 -8.21 24.76
C LEU A 2 -8.64 -6.78 24.94
N LYS A 3 -8.81 -6.30 26.18
CA LYS A 3 -9.28 -4.92 26.44
C LYS A 3 -8.27 -3.86 26.02
N ALA A 4 -6.98 -4.15 26.17
CA ALA A 4 -5.88 -3.29 25.75
C ALA A 4 -5.81 -3.23 24.22
N LEU A 5 -5.85 -4.41 23.58
CA LEU A 5 -5.92 -4.54 22.13
C LEU A 5 -7.14 -3.78 21.56
N ARG A 6 -8.31 -3.92 22.19
CA ARG A 6 -9.54 -3.22 21.78
C ARG A 6 -9.46 -1.71 21.96
N ALA A 7 -8.81 -1.21 23.01
CA ALA A 7 -8.62 0.22 23.21
C ALA A 7 -7.65 0.81 22.18
N GLU A 8 -6.63 0.05 21.81
CA GLU A 8 -5.64 0.44 20.81
C GLU A 8 -6.22 0.39 19.38
N THR A 9 -7.05 -0.63 19.08
CA THR A 9 -7.76 -0.71 17.82
C THR A 9 -8.78 0.40 17.64
N LEU A 10 -9.48 0.80 18.71
CA LEU A 10 -10.43 1.91 18.67
C LEU A 10 -9.74 3.27 18.44
N LYS A 11 -8.50 3.42 18.90
CA LYS A 11 -7.68 4.63 18.67
C LYS A 11 -7.24 4.73 17.21
N MET A 12 -6.68 3.65 16.65
CA MET A 12 -6.17 3.65 15.27
C MET A 12 -7.27 3.68 14.21
N SER A 13 -8.44 3.11 14.49
CA SER A 13 -9.61 3.17 13.60
C SER A 13 -10.12 4.60 13.35
N ARG A 14 -9.76 5.58 14.20
CA ARG A 14 -10.12 7.00 14.04
C ARG A 14 -9.00 7.83 13.41
N ASP A 15 -7.85 7.24 13.14
CA ASP A 15 -6.68 7.94 12.64
C ASP A 15 -6.58 7.95 11.11
N LYS A 16 -5.85 8.93 10.59
CA LYS A 16 -5.66 9.16 9.15
C LYS A 16 -4.73 8.15 8.48
N ILE A 17 -4.29 7.11 9.20
CA ILE A 17 -3.35 6.10 8.69
C ILE A 17 -3.88 5.38 7.44
N PHE A 18 -5.19 5.17 7.37
CA PHE A 18 -5.85 4.61 6.19
C PHE A 18 -5.74 5.53 4.97
N TRP A 19 -6.01 6.82 5.16
CA TRP A 19 -5.91 7.80 4.07
C TRP A 19 -4.47 7.99 3.62
N LEU A 20 -3.51 7.84 4.53
CA LEU A 20 -2.09 7.91 4.23
C LEU A 20 -1.62 6.73 3.38
N SER A 21 -2.03 5.49 3.71
CA SER A 21 -1.67 4.32 2.91
C SER A 21 -2.32 4.34 1.53
N VAL A 22 -3.59 4.75 1.45
CA VAL A 22 -4.28 4.94 0.18
C VAL A 22 -3.60 6.02 -0.65
N ALA A 23 -3.41 7.25 -0.13
CA ALA A 23 -2.80 8.33 -0.89
C ALA A 23 -1.39 7.99 -1.40
N GLY A 24 -0.61 7.27 -0.59
CA GLY A 24 0.74 6.89 -0.93
C GLY A 24 0.83 5.87 -2.06
N LEU A 25 0.03 4.80 -2.00
CA LEU A 25 0.01 3.79 -3.07
C LEU A 25 -0.69 4.30 -4.33
N LEU A 26 -1.73 5.13 -4.20
CA LEU A 26 -2.33 5.83 -5.34
C LEU A 26 -1.34 6.73 -6.08
N GLY A 27 -0.39 7.32 -5.36
CA GLY A 27 0.66 8.14 -5.96
C GLY A 27 1.46 7.37 -7.02
N SER A 28 1.64 6.06 -6.86
CA SER A 28 2.39 5.23 -7.82
C SER A 28 1.71 5.17 -9.18
N THR A 29 0.44 4.78 -9.20
CA THR A 29 -0.35 4.62 -10.41
C THR A 29 -0.58 5.97 -11.08
N LEU A 30 -0.73 7.04 -10.30
CA LEU A 30 -0.82 8.40 -10.84
C LEU A 30 0.49 8.87 -11.47
N MET A 31 1.65 8.53 -10.90
CA MET A 31 2.93 8.83 -11.53
C MET A 31 3.11 8.07 -12.84
N VAL A 32 2.72 6.80 -12.89
CA VAL A 32 2.76 6.01 -14.14
C VAL A 32 1.77 6.55 -15.17
N LEU A 33 0.58 6.99 -14.75
CA LEU A 33 -0.36 7.71 -15.62
C LEU A 33 0.27 8.95 -16.25
N VAL A 34 0.95 9.77 -15.43
CA VAL A 34 1.64 10.96 -15.93
C VAL A 34 2.73 10.58 -16.93
N MET A 35 3.55 9.57 -16.64
CA MET A 35 4.54 9.04 -17.58
C MET A 35 3.90 8.53 -18.88
N PHE A 36 2.75 7.85 -18.78
CA PHE A 36 2.03 7.29 -19.92
C PHE A 36 1.46 8.39 -20.82
N VAL A 37 0.93 9.47 -20.25
CA VAL A 37 0.41 10.62 -21.00
C VAL A 37 1.54 11.40 -21.68
N PHE A 38 2.64 11.68 -20.97
CA PHE A 38 3.76 12.42 -21.54
C PHE A 38 4.57 11.60 -22.56
N GLY A 39 4.70 10.28 -22.34
CA GLY A 39 5.43 9.36 -23.22
C GLY A 39 4.62 8.84 -24.40
N LYS A 40 3.40 9.34 -24.64
CA LYS A 40 2.46 8.78 -25.63
C LYS A 40 3.09 8.57 -27.00
N ASP A 41 3.76 9.59 -27.55
CA ASP A 41 4.30 9.52 -28.91
C ASP A 41 5.40 8.46 -29.05
N ASP A 42 6.23 8.28 -28.02
CA ASP A 42 7.27 7.25 -27.99
C ASP A 42 6.69 5.85 -27.75
N LEU A 43 5.67 5.74 -26.90
CA LEU A 43 4.99 4.46 -26.61
C LEU A 43 4.24 3.93 -27.82
N VAL A 44 3.55 4.81 -28.56
CA VAL A 44 2.86 4.44 -29.81
C VAL A 44 3.87 4.01 -30.87
N ARG A 45 4.98 4.74 -31.03
CA ARG A 45 6.06 4.36 -31.98
C ARG A 45 6.65 2.98 -31.69
N ARG A 46 6.73 2.60 -30.42
CA ARG A 46 7.28 1.31 -29.97
C ARG A 46 6.25 0.19 -29.85
N ASN A 47 4.99 0.46 -30.20
CA ASN A 47 3.87 -0.48 -30.02
C ASN A 47 3.69 -0.95 -28.56
N LEU A 48 3.99 -0.06 -27.60
CA LEU A 48 3.89 -0.29 -26.15
C LEU A 48 2.66 0.40 -25.54
N TRP A 49 1.79 0.98 -26.37
CA TRP A 49 0.53 1.62 -25.96
C TRP A 49 -0.54 0.56 -25.66
N ASN A 50 -0.28 -0.31 -24.69
CA ASN A 50 -1.15 -1.43 -24.34
C ASN A 50 -1.42 -1.48 -22.83
N LEU A 51 -2.50 -2.14 -22.44
CA LEU A 51 -2.90 -2.31 -21.04
C LEU A 51 -1.83 -3.03 -20.21
N ASP A 52 -1.22 -4.09 -20.75
CA ASP A 52 -0.18 -4.88 -20.08
C ASP A 52 1.03 -4.04 -19.67
N TRP A 53 1.49 -3.14 -20.55
CA TRP A 53 2.63 -2.28 -20.27
C TRP A 53 2.33 -1.32 -19.12
N PHE A 54 1.14 -0.70 -19.12
CA PHE A 54 0.73 0.20 -18.06
C PHE A 54 0.69 -0.50 -16.69
N VAL A 55 0.13 -1.71 -16.68
CA VAL A 55 0.07 -2.58 -15.51
C VAL A 55 1.47 -2.91 -14.99
N ASP A 56 2.37 -3.37 -15.85
CA ASP A 56 3.70 -3.79 -15.45
C ASP A 56 4.52 -2.63 -14.91
N GLN A 57 4.41 -1.44 -15.53
CA GLN A 57 5.09 -0.25 -15.04
C GLN A 57 4.53 0.23 -13.70
N SER A 58 3.21 0.14 -13.50
CA SER A 58 2.56 0.47 -12.23
C SER A 58 3.05 -0.47 -11.11
N LEU A 59 3.08 -1.78 -11.38
CA LEU A 59 3.58 -2.78 -10.43
C LEU A 59 5.07 -2.58 -10.12
N GLN A 60 5.89 -2.25 -11.11
CA GLN A 60 7.31 -1.96 -10.88
C GLN A 60 7.52 -0.70 -10.04
N ALA A 61 6.76 0.37 -10.30
CA ALA A 61 6.83 1.60 -9.52
C ALA A 61 6.40 1.38 -8.05
N GLU A 62 5.36 0.57 -7.84
CA GLU A 62 4.94 0.14 -6.51
C GLU A 62 5.99 -0.72 -5.83
N ALA A 63 6.56 -1.71 -6.51
CA ALA A 63 7.52 -2.64 -5.92
C ALA A 63 8.83 -1.96 -5.51
N LEU A 64 9.38 -1.11 -6.38
CA LEU A 64 10.74 -0.61 -6.22
C LEU A 64 10.80 0.71 -5.46
N LEU A 65 9.85 1.61 -5.71
CA LEU A 65 9.90 2.97 -5.19
C LEU A 65 8.99 3.12 -3.98
N LEU A 66 7.70 2.85 -4.15
CA LEU A 66 6.69 3.26 -3.19
C LEU A 66 6.42 2.21 -2.11
N GLY A 67 6.61 0.93 -2.36
CA GLY A 67 6.45 -0.15 -1.38
C GLY A 67 7.31 0.06 -0.12
N PRO A 68 8.65 0.17 -0.25
CA PRO A 68 9.54 0.42 0.89
C PRO A 68 9.24 1.75 1.60
N MET A 69 8.92 2.81 0.84
CA MET A 69 8.56 4.10 1.41
C MET A 69 7.27 4.05 2.22
N MET A 70 6.25 3.32 1.76
CA MET A 70 5.00 3.16 2.49
C MET A 70 5.21 2.41 3.80
N VAL A 71 6.01 1.35 3.79
CA VAL A 71 6.35 0.63 5.02
C VAL A 71 7.05 1.56 6.02
N ALA A 72 8.00 2.37 5.56
CA ALA A 72 8.69 3.34 6.41
C ALA A 72 7.75 4.42 6.97
N ILE A 73 6.88 5.00 6.14
CA ILE A 73 5.92 6.03 6.55
C ILE A 73 4.90 5.47 7.55
N ILE A 74 4.35 4.28 7.29
CA ILE A 74 3.39 3.63 8.19
C ILE A 74 4.06 3.27 9.52
N GLY A 75 5.27 2.70 9.48
CA GLY A 75 6.06 2.40 10.68
C GLY A 75 6.34 3.66 11.51
N ALA A 76 6.87 4.71 10.88
CA ALA A 76 7.17 5.99 11.54
C ALA A 76 5.90 6.65 12.12
N TYR A 77 4.77 6.59 11.40
CA TYR A 77 3.49 7.12 11.87
C TYR A 77 3.01 6.36 13.10
N LEU A 78 3.06 5.02 13.08
CA LEU A 78 2.66 4.16 14.20
C LEU A 78 3.54 4.37 15.45
N VAL A 79 4.83 4.62 15.28
CA VAL A 79 5.76 4.96 16.39
C VAL A 79 5.48 6.36 16.94
N THR A 80 5.29 7.36 16.06
CA THR A 80 5.05 8.75 16.45
C THR A 80 3.68 8.97 17.09
N LEU A 81 2.74 8.04 16.87
CA LEU A 81 1.40 8.04 17.42
C LEU A 81 1.41 8.07 18.97
N GLU A 82 2.39 7.44 19.60
CA GLU A 82 2.57 7.45 21.07
C GLU A 82 3.06 8.81 21.59
N TYR A 83 3.92 9.47 20.82
CA TYR A 83 4.44 10.80 21.16
C TYR A 83 3.35 11.87 21.02
N ARG A 84 2.49 11.79 19.99
CA ARG A 84 1.39 12.75 19.79
C ARG A 84 0.29 12.66 20.83
N GLN A 85 -0.05 11.46 21.30
CA GLN A 85 -1.16 11.29 22.24
C GLN A 85 -0.79 11.64 23.70
N LYS A 86 0.44 12.10 24.00
CA LYS A 86 0.94 12.39 25.35
C LYS A 86 0.76 11.23 26.35
N THR A 87 0.56 10.00 25.85
CA THR A 87 0.30 8.82 26.68
C THR A 87 1.58 8.17 27.20
N MET A 88 2.76 8.54 26.71
CA MET A 88 4.06 8.05 27.25
C MET A 88 4.16 8.20 28.77
N LYS A 89 3.71 9.33 29.33
CA LYS A 89 3.72 9.56 30.79
C LYS A 89 2.63 8.78 31.55
N SER A 90 1.54 8.37 30.88
CA SER A 90 0.41 7.66 31.50
C SER A 90 0.42 6.14 31.25
N LEU A 91 1.30 5.64 30.37
CA LEU A 91 1.52 4.22 30.10
C LEU A 91 2.57 3.61 31.05
N LEU A 92 3.57 4.38 31.47
CA LEU A 92 4.58 3.98 32.47
C LEU A 92 4.02 3.37 33.78
N PRO A 93 2.86 3.80 34.32
CA PRO A 93 2.31 3.22 35.55
C PRO A 93 1.41 2.00 35.34
N LEU A 94 0.98 1.71 34.10
CA LEU A 94 0.05 0.62 33.81
C LEU A 94 0.84 -0.65 33.49
N PRO A 95 0.60 -1.78 34.19
CA PRO A 95 1.28 -3.04 33.90
C PRO A 95 0.65 -3.69 32.66
N MET A 96 0.83 -3.07 31.50
CA MET A 96 0.46 -3.65 30.21
C MET A 96 1.72 -4.21 29.55
N SER A 97 1.66 -5.45 29.06
CA SER A 97 2.80 -6.04 28.37
C SER A 97 3.03 -5.31 27.04
N ASN A 98 4.25 -4.84 26.82
CA ASN A 98 4.67 -4.20 25.56
C ASN A 98 4.28 -5.05 24.34
N THR A 99 4.35 -6.38 24.46
CA THR A 99 4.00 -7.35 23.41
C THR A 99 2.57 -7.24 22.90
N ALA A 100 1.59 -6.95 23.76
CA ALA A 100 0.18 -6.83 23.33
C ALA A 100 -0.07 -5.54 22.54
N ILE A 101 0.73 -4.50 22.82
CA ILE A 101 0.65 -3.19 22.17
C ILE A 101 1.26 -3.27 20.76
N PHE A 102 2.45 -3.86 20.65
CA PHE A 102 3.12 -4.08 19.37
C PHE A 102 2.31 -5.00 18.43
N ALA A 103 1.66 -6.04 18.97
CA ALA A 103 0.79 -6.91 18.18
C ALA A 103 -0.42 -6.16 17.60
N GLY A 104 -1.05 -5.26 18.38
CA GLY A 104 -2.16 -4.44 17.91
C GLY A 104 -1.78 -3.48 16.80
N LYS A 105 -0.62 -2.83 16.91
CA LYS A 105 -0.06 -1.94 15.89
C LYS A 105 0.24 -2.67 14.58
N ASN A 106 0.83 -3.87 14.67
CA ASN A 106 1.18 -4.65 13.50
C ASN A 106 -0.06 -5.05 12.69
N ILE A 107 -1.12 -5.52 13.37
CA ILE A 107 -2.39 -5.88 12.73
C ILE A 107 -2.99 -4.67 11.99
N TRP A 108 -3.00 -3.48 12.61
CA TRP A 108 -3.54 -2.28 11.95
C TRP A 108 -2.68 -1.78 10.81
N GLY A 109 -1.36 -1.83 10.93
CA GLY A 109 -0.45 -1.51 9.83
C GLY A 109 -0.64 -2.46 8.65
N MET A 110 -0.86 -3.76 8.91
CA MET A 110 -1.19 -4.74 7.87
C MET A 110 -2.53 -4.44 7.20
N ILE A 111 -3.56 -4.12 7.97
CA ILE A 111 -4.88 -3.75 7.41
C ILE A 111 -4.75 -2.49 6.54
N ALA A 112 -4.02 -1.47 7.02
CA ALA A 112 -3.82 -0.23 6.27
C ALA A 112 -3.04 -0.46 4.95
N LEU A 113 -1.99 -1.30 4.99
CA LEU A 113 -1.26 -1.71 3.78
C LEU A 113 -2.16 -2.49 2.82
N ALA A 114 -2.90 -3.49 3.32
CA ALA A 114 -3.79 -4.31 2.50
C ALA A 114 -4.83 -3.45 1.77
N ILE A 115 -5.43 -2.47 2.45
CA ILE A 115 -6.44 -1.62 1.82
C ILE A 115 -5.80 -0.66 0.82
N GLY A 116 -4.62 -0.11 1.12
CA GLY A 116 -3.89 0.70 0.15
C GLY A 116 -3.54 -0.08 -1.13
N MET A 117 -3.13 -1.35 -1.00
CA MET A 117 -2.80 -2.21 -2.15
C MET A 117 -4.06 -2.61 -2.93
N LEU A 118 -5.18 -2.88 -2.26
CA LEU A 118 -6.46 -3.12 -2.94
C LEU A 118 -6.92 -1.88 -3.73
N ALA A 119 -6.80 -0.68 -3.15
CA ALA A 119 -7.15 0.56 -3.83
C ALA A 119 -6.27 0.79 -5.06
N ALA A 120 -4.96 0.55 -4.93
CA ALA A 120 -4.00 0.66 -6.02
C ALA A 120 -4.26 -0.37 -7.13
N TRP A 121 -4.58 -1.62 -6.77
CA TRP A 121 -4.97 -2.66 -7.73
C TRP A 121 -6.19 -2.27 -8.56
N ILE A 122 -7.25 -1.78 -7.89
CA ILE A 122 -8.48 -1.34 -8.57
C ILE A 122 -8.16 -0.22 -9.57
N ILE A 123 -7.38 0.78 -9.16
CA ILE A 123 -7.09 1.94 -10.00
C ILE A 123 -6.13 1.61 -11.14
N THR A 124 -5.15 0.73 -10.91
CA THR A 124 -4.24 0.24 -11.95
C THR A 124 -4.97 -0.49 -13.08
N ILE A 125 -6.16 -1.06 -12.81
CA ILE A 125 -7.02 -1.66 -13.85
C ILE A 125 -7.99 -0.63 -14.44
N LEU A 126 -8.68 0.15 -13.59
CA LEU A 126 -9.73 1.06 -14.05
C LEU A 126 -9.19 2.21 -14.90
N VAL A 127 -8.02 2.75 -14.58
CA VAL A 127 -7.41 3.87 -15.31
C VAL A 127 -7.10 3.52 -16.77
N PRO A 128 -6.34 2.44 -17.08
CA PRO A 128 -6.06 2.08 -18.47
C PRO A 128 -7.34 1.66 -19.23
N MET A 129 -8.31 1.04 -18.56
CA MET A 129 -9.62 0.76 -19.17
C MET A 129 -10.40 2.04 -19.52
N ALA A 130 -10.37 3.05 -18.65
CA ALA A 130 -11.00 4.35 -18.90
C ALA A 130 -10.31 5.13 -20.03
N LEU A 131 -9.01 4.89 -20.25
CA LEU A 131 -8.26 5.43 -21.39
C LEU A 131 -8.51 4.67 -22.70
N GLY A 132 -9.31 3.60 -22.68
CA GLY A 132 -9.60 2.78 -23.86
C GLY A 132 -8.42 1.94 -24.32
N LEU A 133 -7.53 1.53 -23.42
CA LEU A 133 -6.41 0.65 -23.76
C LEU A 133 -6.88 -0.80 -23.90
N ASP A 134 -6.54 -1.40 -25.03
CA ASP A 134 -6.75 -2.82 -25.25
C ASP A 134 -5.59 -3.64 -24.66
N PRO A 135 -5.86 -4.91 -24.26
CA PRO A 135 -4.81 -5.89 -23.99
C PRO A 135 -3.89 -6.07 -25.19
N ALA A 136 -2.62 -6.38 -24.94
CA ALA A 136 -1.65 -6.67 -25.97
C ALA A 136 -2.08 -7.87 -26.84
N ALA A 137 -1.58 -7.93 -28.08
CA ALA A 137 -1.91 -9.02 -29.01
C ALA A 137 -1.54 -10.38 -28.41
N GLY A 138 -2.55 -11.17 -28.02
CA GLY A 138 -2.40 -12.49 -27.41
C GLY A 138 -2.66 -12.55 -25.89
N SER A 139 -2.83 -11.42 -25.20
CA SER A 139 -3.31 -11.40 -23.80
C SER A 139 -4.81 -11.16 -23.75
N SER A 140 -5.51 -11.89 -22.88
CA SER A 140 -6.91 -11.61 -22.59
C SER A 140 -7.03 -10.67 -21.38
N LEU A 141 -8.11 -9.88 -21.32
CA LEU A 141 -8.38 -9.02 -20.15
C LEU A 141 -8.37 -9.83 -18.84
N THR A 142 -8.86 -11.07 -18.87
CA THR A 142 -8.86 -11.96 -17.72
C THR A 142 -7.45 -12.37 -17.27
N ASP A 143 -6.51 -12.51 -18.21
CA ASP A 143 -5.12 -12.85 -17.87
C ASP A 143 -4.44 -11.66 -17.20
N VAL A 144 -4.69 -10.44 -17.66
CA VAL A 144 -4.11 -9.24 -17.04
C VAL A 144 -4.67 -9.00 -15.63
N ILE A 145 -5.98 -9.22 -15.42
CA ILE A 145 -6.59 -9.15 -14.09
C ILE A 145 -6.00 -10.21 -13.15
N ARG A 146 -5.76 -11.43 -13.64
CA ARG A 146 -5.11 -12.49 -12.84
C ARG A 146 -3.67 -12.14 -12.52
N HIS A 147 -2.90 -11.68 -13.50
CA HIS A 147 -1.50 -11.29 -13.33
C HIS A 147 -1.34 -10.15 -12.31
N THR A 148 -2.17 -9.10 -12.42
CA THR A 148 -2.20 -7.99 -11.45
C THR A 148 -2.58 -8.45 -10.05
N ALA A 149 -3.57 -9.34 -9.91
CA ALA A 149 -3.98 -9.82 -8.60
C ALA A 149 -2.88 -10.66 -7.91
N ILE A 150 -2.22 -11.55 -8.67
CA ILE A 150 -1.14 -12.41 -8.15
C ILE A 150 0.07 -11.55 -7.74
N SER A 151 0.47 -10.61 -8.58
CA SER A 151 1.60 -9.70 -8.29
C SER A 151 1.33 -8.83 -7.07
N GLN A 152 0.12 -8.27 -6.92
CA GLN A 152 -0.25 -7.51 -5.73
C GLN A 152 -0.25 -8.35 -4.45
N ALA A 153 -0.74 -9.59 -4.52
CA ALA A 153 -0.67 -10.52 -3.40
C ALA A 153 0.79 -10.85 -3.02
N ALA A 154 1.67 -11.04 -4.02
CA ALA A 154 3.09 -11.28 -3.80
C ALA A 154 3.79 -10.07 -3.16
N LEU A 155 3.49 -8.85 -3.62
CA LEU A 155 4.01 -7.62 -3.02
C LEU A 155 3.53 -7.45 -1.58
N PHE A 156 2.28 -7.76 -1.27
CA PHE A 156 1.76 -7.71 0.10
C PHE A 156 2.52 -8.68 1.01
N ALA A 157 2.71 -9.91 0.55
CA ALA A 157 3.48 -10.92 1.29
C ALA A 157 4.95 -10.51 1.50
N ALA A 158 5.56 -9.83 0.53
CA ALA A 158 6.93 -9.34 0.63
C ALA A 158 7.09 -8.15 1.59
N LEU A 159 6.10 -7.23 1.64
CA LEU A 159 6.16 -6.03 2.47
C LEU A 159 5.75 -6.28 3.93
N TRP A 160 4.99 -7.34 4.21
CA TRP A 160 4.58 -7.68 5.57
C TRP A 160 5.78 -7.85 6.52
N PRO A 161 6.78 -8.72 6.25
CA PRO A 161 7.93 -8.89 7.14
C PRO A 161 8.66 -7.58 7.45
N CYS A 162 8.77 -6.69 6.45
CA CYS A 162 9.41 -5.39 6.61
C CYS A 162 8.63 -4.48 7.58
N LEU A 163 7.29 -4.45 7.49
CA LEU A 163 6.46 -3.70 8.42
C LEU A 163 6.54 -4.28 9.84
N ALA A 164 6.58 -5.61 9.96
CA ALA A 164 6.75 -6.27 11.26
C ALA A 164 8.08 -5.89 11.91
N PHE A 165 9.17 -5.88 11.15
CA PHE A 165 10.48 -5.47 11.65
C PHE A 165 10.51 -3.99 12.04
N ALA A 166 9.95 -3.10 11.21
CA ALA A 166 9.91 -1.66 11.46
C ALA A 166 9.16 -1.27 12.75
N LEU A 167 8.26 -2.13 13.24
CA LEU A 167 7.54 -1.92 14.49
C LEU A 167 8.24 -2.53 15.71
N THR A 168 9.23 -3.40 15.53
CA THR A 168 9.97 -4.04 16.63
C THR A 168 11.23 -3.30 17.06
N VAL A 169 11.70 -2.33 16.25
CA VAL A 169 12.88 -1.48 16.49
C VAL A 169 12.43 -0.14 17.08
#